data_AF-A0A0M0LR37-F1
#
_entry.id   AF-A0A0M0LR37-F1
#
_cell.length_a   1.000
_cell.length_b   1.000
_cell.length_c   1.000
_cell.angle_alpha   90.00
_cell.angle_beta   90.00
_cell.angle_gamma   90.00
#
_symmetry.space_group_name_H-M   'P 1'
#
loop_
_entity.id
_entity.type
_entity.pdbx_description
1 polymer ?
#
loop_
_entity_poly.entity_id
_entity_poly.type
_entity_poly.pdbx_seq_one_letter_code
_entity_poly.pdbx_strand_id
1 'polypeptide(L)'
;MRASGLSELVRQRVNDEGALYVGASAGSIVAGRTIRTALWKGWDDPEAAGPEADWEADGAYDALGLVEDVSFFPHYDAASWGGLVDRQRRSLGHACVVLADDGSEVYVEGDS
;
A
#
# COMPACT_ATOMS: atom_id res chain seq x y z
N MET A 1 -1.46 -12.62 -1.51
CA MET A 1 -0.75 -12.82 -0.23
C MET A 1 -1.64 -13.42 0.85
N ARG A 2 -2.88 -12.94 1.01
CA ARG A 2 -3.84 -13.47 2.00
C ARG A 2 -4.15 -14.96 1.85
N ALA A 3 -4.54 -15.39 0.65
CA ALA A 3 -4.91 -16.79 0.40
C ALA A 3 -3.81 -17.81 0.76
N SER A 4 -2.54 -17.41 0.71
CA SER A 4 -1.39 -18.28 1.02
C SER A 4 -0.86 -18.14 2.45
N GLY A 5 -1.44 -17.28 3.28
CA GLY A 5 -0.90 -16.94 4.61
C GLY A 5 0.44 -16.16 4.58
N LEU A 6 0.82 -15.64 3.41
CA LEU A 6 2.11 -14.95 3.25
C LEU A 6 2.10 -13.58 3.96
N SER A 7 0.93 -12.96 4.12
CA SER A 7 0.78 -11.65 4.77
C SER A 7 1.22 -11.70 6.24
N GLU A 8 0.85 -12.76 6.94
CA GLU A 8 1.18 -13.04 8.34
C GLU A 8 2.68 -13.29 8.48
N LEU A 9 3.24 -14.14 7.61
CA LEU A 9 4.67 -14.43 7.60
C LEU A 9 5.49 -13.17 7.34
N VAL A 10 5.11 -12.33 6.36
CA VAL A 10 5.83 -11.10 6.07
C VAL A 10 5.80 -10.14 7.26
N ARG A 11 4.63 -9.94 7.87
CA ARG A 11 4.51 -9.11 9.10
C ARG A 11 5.41 -9.62 10.22
N GLN A 12 5.38 -10.92 10.50
CA GLN A 12 6.23 -11.52 11.52
C GLN A 12 7.72 -11.30 11.21
N ARG A 13 8.15 -11.56 9.97
CA ARG A 13 9.56 -11.39 9.59
C ARG A 13 10.03 -9.95 9.73
N VAL A 14 9.20 -8.99 9.31
CA VAL A 14 9.58 -7.57 9.30
C VAL A 14 9.49 -6.98 10.69
N ASN A 15 8.34 -7.10 11.36
CA ASN A 15 8.07 -6.40 12.62
C ASN A 15 8.68 -7.10 13.83
N ASP A 16 8.69 -8.44 13.86
CA ASP A 16 9.13 -9.19 15.04
C ASP A 16 10.58 -9.71 14.92
N GLU A 17 11.04 -9.97 13.70
CA GLU A 17 12.37 -10.57 13.44
C GLU A 17 13.37 -9.61 12.78
N GLY A 18 12.97 -8.36 12.50
CA GLY A 18 13.84 -7.30 11.98
C GLY A 18 14.28 -7.49 10.52
N ALA A 19 13.53 -8.24 9.72
CA ALA A 19 13.82 -8.38 8.29
C ALA A 19 13.56 -7.07 7.54
N LEU A 20 14.48 -6.71 6.63
CA LEU A 20 14.30 -5.55 5.75
C LEU A 20 13.21 -5.83 4.70
N TYR A 21 12.18 -4.99 4.65
CA TYR A 21 11.20 -4.96 3.58
C TYR A 21 11.60 -3.90 2.53
N VAL A 22 11.68 -4.31 1.26
CA VAL A 22 11.87 -3.38 0.13
C VAL A 22 10.69 -3.52 -0.82
N GLY A 23 9.85 -2.49 -0.87
CA GLY A 23 8.68 -2.43 -1.74
C GLY A 23 8.88 -1.49 -2.91
N ALA A 24 8.59 -1.97 -4.12
CA ALA A 24 8.52 -1.15 -5.33
C ALA A 24 7.11 -1.22 -5.94
N SER A 25 6.57 -0.07 -6.34
CA SER A 25 5.23 0.03 -6.95
C SER A 25 4.15 -0.63 -6.06
N ALA A 26 3.47 -1.67 -6.55
CA ALA A 26 2.51 -2.46 -5.77
C ALA A 26 3.10 -2.98 -4.44
N GLY A 27 4.40 -3.28 -4.39
CA GLY A 27 5.10 -3.61 -3.15
C GLY A 27 5.07 -2.48 -2.11
N SER A 28 5.26 -1.23 -2.54
CA SER A 28 5.15 -0.07 -1.65
C SER A 28 3.71 0.13 -1.17
N ILE A 29 2.72 -0.12 -2.03
CA ILE A 29 1.29 -0.02 -1.68
C ILE A 29 0.94 -1.02 -0.58
N VAL A 30 1.30 -2.30 -0.75
CA VAL A 30 0.97 -3.34 0.24
C VAL A 30 1.74 -3.20 1.54
N ALA A 31 2.83 -2.43 1.59
CA ALA A 31 3.54 -2.16 2.85
C ALA A 31 2.76 -1.25 3.79
N GLY A 32 1.92 -0.36 3.25
CA GLY A 32 1.13 0.59 4.05
C GLY A 32 -0.07 -0.03 4.75
N ARG A 33 -0.97 0.82 5.23
CA ARG A 33 -2.19 0.45 5.96
C ARG A 33 -3.30 -0.11 5.05
N THR A 34 -3.48 0.44 3.85
CA THR A 34 -4.50 -0.02 2.90
C THR A 34 -4.02 -0.01 1.45
N ILE A 35 -4.50 -0.96 0.65
CA ILE A 35 -4.26 -1.05 -0.79
C ILE A 35 -5.17 -0.15 -1.63
N ARG A 36 -6.09 0.62 -1.03
CA ARG A 36 -7.02 1.50 -1.76
C ARG A 36 -6.33 2.43 -2.77
N THR A 37 -5.08 2.81 -2.52
CA THR A 37 -4.29 3.66 -3.42
C THR A 37 -4.01 3.02 -4.78
N ALA A 38 -3.99 1.69 -4.88
CA ALA A 38 -3.84 0.95 -6.15
C ALA A 38 -4.98 1.28 -7.13
N LEU A 39 -6.19 1.49 -6.61
CA LEU A 39 -7.39 1.70 -7.41
C LEU A 39 -7.49 3.09 -8.01
N TRP A 40 -6.70 4.05 -7.53
CA TRP A 40 -6.91 5.46 -7.86
C TRP A 40 -6.55 5.79 -9.31
N LYS A 41 -5.47 5.17 -9.84
CA LYS A 41 -5.00 5.40 -11.21
C LYS A 41 -5.74 4.54 -12.24
N GLY A 42 -6.43 3.49 -11.79
CA GLY A 42 -6.99 2.45 -12.66
C GLY A 42 -5.93 1.58 -13.34
N TRP A 43 -4.70 1.54 -12.80
CA TRP A 43 -3.63 0.68 -13.32
C TRP A 43 -3.71 -0.74 -12.78
N ASP A 44 -4.15 -0.89 -11.53
CA ASP A 44 -4.37 -2.17 -10.88
C ASP A 44 -5.84 -2.57 -11.05
N ASP A 45 -6.06 -3.74 -11.67
CA ASP A 45 -7.38 -4.31 -11.90
C ASP A 45 -7.80 -5.21 -10.72
N PRO A 46 -8.89 -4.88 -9.98
CA PRO A 46 -9.40 -5.73 -8.91
C PRO A 46 -9.81 -7.13 -9.36
N GLU A 47 -10.23 -7.30 -10.62
CA GLU A 47 -10.66 -8.61 -11.14
C GLU A 47 -9.47 -9.57 -11.33
N ALA A 48 -8.24 -9.03 -11.43
CA ALA A 48 -7.02 -9.84 -11.51
C ALA A 48 -6.74 -10.65 -10.24
N ALA A 49 -7.38 -10.32 -9.11
CA ALA A 49 -7.31 -11.11 -7.88
C ALA A 49 -8.05 -12.47 -7.98
N GLY A 50 -8.82 -12.67 -9.05
CA GLY A 50 -9.55 -13.90 -9.32
C GLY A 50 -10.94 -13.94 -8.69
N PRO A 51 -11.77 -14.94 -9.05
CA PRO A 51 -13.18 -15.00 -8.67
C PRO A 51 -13.42 -15.25 -7.17
N GLU A 52 -12.40 -15.67 -6.43
CA GLU A 52 -12.46 -15.90 -4.99
C GLU A 52 -12.26 -14.62 -4.18
N ALA A 53 -11.88 -13.51 -4.82
CA ALA A 53 -11.71 -12.23 -4.15
C ALA A 53 -13.07 -11.62 -3.79
N ASP A 54 -13.34 -11.51 -2.49
CA ASP A 54 -14.49 -10.78 -1.95
C ASP A 54 -14.06 -9.36 -1.55
N TRP A 55 -14.40 -8.39 -2.40
CA TRP A 55 -14.10 -6.97 -2.19
C TRP A 55 -15.05 -6.26 -1.23
N GLU A 56 -16.17 -6.90 -0.89
CA GLU A 56 -17.16 -6.39 0.06
C GLU A 56 -16.89 -6.91 1.49
N ALA A 57 -16.03 -7.92 1.64
CA ALA A 57 -15.62 -8.43 2.93
C ALA A 57 -14.94 -7.35 3.79
N ASP A 58 -15.21 -7.41 5.11
CA ASP A 58 -14.52 -6.58 6.08
C ASP A 58 -13.00 -6.77 5.98
N GLY A 59 -12.29 -5.66 5.86
CA GLY A 59 -10.83 -5.66 5.72
C GLY A 59 -10.32 -6.13 4.36
N ALA A 60 -11.16 -6.25 3.32
CA ALA A 60 -10.73 -6.62 1.96
C ALA A 60 -9.60 -5.72 1.42
N TYR A 61 -9.59 -4.46 1.83
CA TYR A 61 -8.60 -3.47 1.43
C TYR A 61 -7.44 -3.27 2.41
N ASP A 62 -7.37 -4.01 3.52
CA ASP A 62 -6.23 -3.86 4.42
C ASP A 62 -4.97 -4.38 3.73
N ALA A 63 -3.88 -3.65 3.91
CA ALA A 63 -2.57 -4.03 3.41
C ALA A 63 -1.79 -4.75 4.52
N LEU A 64 -0.47 -4.87 4.40
CA LEU A 64 0.36 -5.50 5.43
C LEU A 64 0.44 -4.66 6.70
N GLY A 65 0.30 -3.34 6.61
CA GLY A 65 0.39 -2.45 7.77
C GLY A 65 1.78 -2.49 8.42
N LEU A 66 2.85 -2.57 7.62
CA LEU A 66 4.23 -2.54 8.12
C LEU A 66 4.64 -1.15 8.63
N VAL A 67 3.89 -0.12 8.24
CA VAL A 67 4.04 1.25 8.73
C VAL A 67 2.69 1.70 9.24
N GLU A 68 2.58 1.98 10.53
CA GLU A 68 1.34 2.45 11.14
C GLU A 68 0.90 3.79 10.56
N ASP A 69 -0.41 3.95 10.38
CA ASP A 69 -1.07 5.19 9.94
C ASP A 69 -0.54 5.83 8.63
N VAL A 70 0.12 5.04 7.78
CA VAL A 70 0.62 5.48 6.48
C VAL A 70 0.16 4.54 5.36
N SER A 71 -0.30 5.11 4.25
CA SER A 71 -0.43 4.44 2.95
C SER A 71 0.48 5.10 1.93
N PHE A 72 0.82 4.36 0.87
CA PHE A 72 1.73 4.83 -0.17
C PHE A 72 1.03 4.95 -1.52
N PHE A 73 1.39 5.97 -2.29
CA PHE A 73 0.95 6.18 -3.67
C PHE A 73 2.18 6.32 -4.59
N PRO A 74 2.58 5.25 -5.31
CA PRO A 74 3.75 5.27 -6.17
C PRO A 74 3.46 5.83 -7.57
N HIS A 75 4.52 6.17 -8.30
CA HIS A 75 4.47 6.80 -9.63
C HIS A 75 3.74 8.14 -9.61
N TYR A 76 4.01 8.93 -8.57
CA TYR A 76 3.44 10.26 -8.42
C TYR A 76 4.08 11.25 -9.39
N ASP A 77 3.23 11.93 -10.13
CA ASP A 77 3.55 13.09 -10.92
C ASP A 77 2.50 14.15 -10.59
N ALA A 78 2.93 15.33 -10.18
CA ALA A 78 2.01 16.37 -9.71
C ALA A 78 1.07 16.83 -10.83
N ALA A 79 1.55 16.86 -12.08
CA ALA A 79 0.76 17.29 -13.23
C ALA A 79 -0.39 16.31 -13.54
N SER A 80 -0.13 15.01 -13.46
CA SER A 80 -1.10 13.97 -13.77
C SER A 80 -1.99 13.61 -12.57
N TRP A 81 -1.41 13.54 -11.37
CA TRP A 81 -2.04 12.88 -10.22
C TRP A 81 -2.27 13.80 -9.02
N GLY A 82 -1.74 15.01 -9.00
CA GLY A 82 -1.85 15.93 -7.85
C GLY A 82 -3.29 16.12 -7.38
N GLY A 83 -4.18 16.50 -8.30
CA GLY A 83 -5.60 16.70 -7.98
C GLY A 83 -6.33 15.41 -7.57
N LEU A 84 -5.94 14.25 -8.10
CA LEU A 84 -6.51 12.96 -7.72
C LEU A 84 -6.12 12.60 -6.29
N VAL A 85 -4.82 12.64 -5.99
CA VAL A 85 -4.27 12.34 -4.65
C VAL A 85 -4.84 13.30 -3.62
N ASP A 86 -4.93 14.60 -3.93
CA ASP A 86 -5.49 15.60 -3.01
C ASP A 86 -6.94 15.35 -2.63
N ARG A 87 -7.75 14.84 -3.56
CA ARG A 87 -9.14 14.48 -3.29
C ARG A 87 -9.22 13.17 -2.50
N GLN A 88 -8.51 12.14 -2.94
CA GLN A 88 -8.65 10.79 -2.39
C GLN A 88 -7.97 10.63 -1.03
N ARG A 89 -6.82 11.26 -0.78
CA ARG A 89 -6.12 11.10 0.51
C ARG A 89 -6.94 11.55 1.71
N ARG A 90 -7.90 12.47 1.51
CA ARG A 90 -8.80 12.95 2.57
C ARG A 90 -9.79 11.88 3.03
N SER A 91 -10.14 10.92 2.19
CA SER A 91 -11.07 9.84 2.56
C SER A 91 -10.39 8.67 3.27
N LEU A 92 -9.05 8.63 3.31
CA LEU A 92 -8.31 7.56 3.97
C LEU A 92 -8.40 7.62 5.50
N GLY A 93 -8.46 8.82 6.08
CA GLY A 93 -8.44 9.01 7.53
C GLY A 93 -7.05 8.86 8.17
N HIS A 94 -6.00 8.67 7.37
CA HIS A 94 -4.60 8.58 7.78
C HIS A 94 -3.67 9.18 6.69
N ALA A 95 -2.36 9.18 6.93
CA ALA A 95 -1.41 9.80 6.01
C ALA A 95 -1.27 9.00 4.69
N CYS A 96 -1.09 9.72 3.59
CA CYS A 96 -0.73 9.13 2.29
C CYS A 96 0.55 9.77 1.78
N VAL A 97 1.61 8.98 1.70
CA VAL A 97 2.93 9.39 1.20
C VAL A 97 3.00 9.09 -0.29
N VAL A 98 3.36 10.10 -1.08
CA VAL A 98 3.54 9.97 -2.53
C VAL A 98 4.98 9.62 -2.85
N LEU A 99 5.19 8.71 -3.80
CA LEU A 99 6.51 8.33 -4.31
C LEU A 99 6.55 8.66 -5.81
N ALA A 100 7.31 9.69 -6.19
CA ALA A 100 7.62 10.05 -7.56
C ALA A 100 8.74 9.17 -8.16
N ASP A 101 8.76 9.08 -9.50
CA ASP A 101 9.71 8.26 -10.25
C ASP A 101 11.09 8.92 -10.45
N ASP A 102 11.32 10.07 -9.81
CA ASP A 102 12.55 10.86 -9.89
C ASP A 102 13.62 10.42 -8.87
N GLY A 103 13.49 9.20 -8.33
CA GLY A 103 14.35 8.67 -7.27
C GLY A 103 13.85 8.99 -5.86
N SER A 104 12.59 9.41 -5.71
CA SER A 104 12.00 9.53 -4.38
C SER A 104 11.84 8.15 -3.73
N GLU A 105 12.39 8.02 -2.53
CA GLU A 105 12.41 6.81 -1.74
C GLU A 105 11.91 7.16 -0.33
N VAL A 106 11.25 6.21 0.33
CA VAL A 106 10.89 6.36 1.73
C VAL A 106 11.67 5.33 2.53
N TYR A 107 12.42 5.85 3.50
CA TYR A 107 13.12 5.06 4.50
C TYR A 107 12.32 5.14 5.79
N VAL A 108 11.88 4.00 6.30
CA VAL A 108 11.25 3.87 7.61
C VAL A 108 12.18 3.06 8.49
N GLU A 109 12.58 3.64 9.61
CA GLU A 109 13.42 3.03 10.63
C GLU A 109 12.76 3.28 11.99
N GLY A 110 12.53 2.21 12.76
CA GLY A 110 11.91 2.29 14.08
C GLY A 110 11.21 1.00 14.47
N ASP A 111 10.85 0.91 15.75
CA ASP A 111 9.96 -0.13 16.27
C ASP A 111 8.51 0.27 15.94
N SER A 112 7.75 -0.67 15.36
CA SER A 112 6.32 -0.51 15.10
C SER A 112 5.53 -0.33 16.39
#